data_AF-A0A3B3USI6-F1
#
_entry.id   AF-A0A3B3USI6-F1
#
_cell.length_a   1.000
_cell.length_b   1.000
_cell.length_c   1.000
_cell.angle_alpha   90.00
_cell.angle_beta   90.00
_cell.angle_gamma   90.00
#
_symmetry.space_group_name_H-M   'P 1'
#
loop_
_entity.id
_entity.type
_entity.pdbx_description
1 polymer ?
#
loop_
_entity_poly.entity_id
_entity_poly.type
_entity_poly.pdbx_seq_one_letter_code
_entity_poly.pdbx_strand_id
1 'polypeptide(L)'
;DTIYKSAILSFKPFSAGLDGLAERCAQYKKDGAVFAKWRCVLKISDSNPSKLAITENANVLARCSSICQQNGIVPVIEPEILPDGDHDLKRCQYVTEKVLAAVYKAMSDHHVYLEGSLLKPNMVTPGHSCPTKYSPEEVAMASVTAMRRTVPPAVPGICFLSGGQSEEEASVHLNAINNCPLAKPWVLTFSFGRALQASALRAWRGHKENEKTATEQFVKRAEVNSLACQGKYSGGDNYGEAGHRIFGSCHAY
;
A
#
# COMPACT_ATOMS: atom_id res chain seq x y z
N ASP A 1 -13.85 18.33 13.30
CA ASP A 1 -14.34 16.96 13.07
C ASP A 1 -14.63 16.70 11.60
N THR A 2 -13.60 16.39 10.82
CA THR A 2 -13.78 15.93 9.42
C THR A 2 -13.37 14.47 9.37
N ILE A 3 -14.31 13.57 9.67
CA ILE A 3 -14.15 12.14 9.42
C ILE A 3 -14.29 11.96 7.90
N TYR A 4 -13.17 11.76 7.20
CA TYR A 4 -13.19 11.48 5.78
C TYR A 4 -13.83 10.10 5.53
N LYS A 5 -14.98 10.09 4.84
CA LYS A 5 -15.65 8.84 4.46
C LYS A 5 -14.97 8.25 3.21
N SER A 6 -14.83 6.93 3.20
CA SER A 6 -14.27 6.16 2.08
C SER A 6 -15.26 5.10 1.62
N ALA A 7 -15.35 4.85 0.31
CA ALA A 7 -16.09 3.73 -0.25
C ALA A 7 -15.12 2.64 -0.71
N ILE A 8 -15.33 1.40 -0.22
CA ILE A 8 -14.58 0.22 -0.67
C ILE A 8 -15.32 -0.42 -1.83
N LEU A 9 -14.65 -0.55 -2.97
CA LEU A 9 -15.20 -1.17 -4.16
C LEU A 9 -14.29 -2.33 -4.60
N SER A 10 -14.88 -3.53 -4.75
CA SER A 10 -14.32 -4.78 -5.29
C SER A 10 -13.64 -5.82 -4.35
N PHE A 11 -14.04 -7.09 -4.58
CA PHE A 11 -13.44 -8.36 -4.16
C PHE A 11 -13.66 -9.38 -5.31
N LYS A 12 -12.65 -9.66 -6.18
CA LYS A 12 -12.51 -10.87 -7.04
C LYS A 12 -11.23 -10.79 -7.93
N PRO A 13 -10.69 -11.93 -8.44
CA PRO A 13 -9.43 -12.01 -9.20
C PRO A 13 -9.48 -11.37 -10.60
N PHE A 14 -10.68 -11.10 -11.12
CA PHE A 14 -10.97 -10.07 -12.11
C PHE A 14 -11.91 -9.08 -11.43
N SER A 15 -11.51 -7.82 -11.30
CA SER A 15 -12.29 -6.85 -10.52
C SER A 15 -13.55 -6.47 -11.29
N ALA A 16 -14.68 -7.07 -10.91
CA ALA A 16 -16.02 -6.65 -11.30
C ALA A 16 -16.45 -5.38 -10.54
N GLY A 17 -17.42 -4.65 -11.09
CA GLY A 17 -18.04 -3.49 -10.41
C GLY A 17 -17.86 -2.14 -11.11
N LEU A 18 -17.40 -2.11 -12.36
CA LEU A 18 -17.45 -0.88 -13.17
C LEU A 18 -18.89 -0.50 -13.52
N ASP A 19 -19.78 -1.50 -13.65
CA ASP A 19 -21.20 -1.29 -13.90
C ASP A 19 -21.81 -0.46 -12.76
N GLY A 20 -22.44 0.65 -13.11
CA GLY A 20 -23.05 1.57 -12.14
C GLY A 20 -22.04 2.34 -11.27
N LEU A 21 -20.74 2.32 -11.59
CA LEU A 21 -19.72 2.96 -10.75
C LEU A 21 -19.88 4.48 -10.70
N ALA A 22 -20.22 5.12 -11.82
CA ALA A 22 -20.42 6.56 -11.88
C ALA A 22 -21.56 7.01 -10.96
N GLU A 23 -22.70 6.32 -11.00
CA GLU A 23 -23.88 6.56 -10.18
C GLU A 23 -23.57 6.37 -8.70
N ARG A 24 -22.84 5.29 -8.35
CA ARG A 24 -22.37 5.07 -6.98
C ARG A 24 -21.40 6.15 -6.51
N CYS A 25 -20.45 6.55 -7.34
CA CYS A 25 -19.52 7.63 -7.02
C CYS A 25 -20.25 8.96 -6.80
N ALA A 26 -21.19 9.31 -7.66
CA ALA A 26 -22.03 10.51 -7.48
C ALA A 26 -22.82 10.46 -6.16
N GLN A 27 -23.41 9.30 -5.83
CA GLN A 27 -24.12 9.12 -4.56
C GLN A 27 -23.18 9.21 -3.36
N TYR A 28 -22.05 8.51 -3.36
CA TYR A 28 -21.07 8.58 -2.28
C TYR A 28 -20.51 9.98 -2.10
N LYS A 29 -20.34 10.74 -3.18
CA LYS A 29 -19.93 12.14 -3.11
C LYS A 29 -20.97 12.98 -2.38
N LYS A 30 -22.27 12.79 -2.67
CA LYS A 30 -23.37 13.43 -1.93
C LYS A 30 -23.38 13.03 -0.45
N ASP A 31 -23.02 11.78 -0.15
CA ASP A 31 -22.96 11.25 1.23
C ASP A 31 -21.70 11.68 2.01
N GLY A 32 -20.79 12.41 1.37
CA GLY A 32 -19.60 13.01 1.96
C GLY A 32 -18.30 12.22 1.76
N ALA A 33 -18.28 11.19 0.91
CA ALA A 33 -17.04 10.53 0.53
C ALA A 33 -16.19 11.46 -0.34
N VAL A 34 -14.89 11.52 -0.05
CA VAL A 34 -13.94 12.34 -0.81
C VAL A 34 -12.89 11.52 -1.55
N PHE A 35 -12.77 10.24 -1.21
CA PHE A 35 -11.90 9.28 -1.89
C PHE A 35 -12.54 7.90 -1.97
N ALA A 36 -12.10 7.10 -2.95
CA ALA A 36 -12.53 5.72 -3.16
C ALA A 36 -11.30 4.82 -3.30
N LYS A 37 -11.47 3.54 -2.98
CA LYS A 37 -10.40 2.53 -3.07
C LYS A 37 -10.83 1.40 -3.98
N TRP A 38 -9.98 1.05 -4.94
CA TRP A 38 -10.18 -0.09 -5.81
C TRP A 38 -9.01 -1.06 -5.74
N ARG A 39 -9.27 -2.29 -5.30
CA ARG A 39 -8.26 -3.34 -5.12
C ARG A 39 -8.22 -4.29 -6.32
N CYS A 40 -7.06 -4.38 -6.92
CA CYS A 40 -6.64 -5.40 -7.87
C CYS A 40 -5.62 -6.33 -7.20
N VAL A 41 -5.61 -7.60 -7.59
CA VAL A 41 -4.78 -8.62 -6.95
C VAL A 41 -3.96 -9.35 -8.00
N LEU A 42 -2.65 -9.41 -7.79
CA LEU A 42 -1.70 -10.13 -8.61
C LEU A 42 -0.93 -11.13 -7.74
N LYS A 43 -0.50 -12.24 -8.33
CA LYS A 43 0.26 -13.28 -7.62
C LYS A 43 1.58 -13.53 -8.30
N ILE A 44 2.64 -13.74 -7.52
CA ILE A 44 3.93 -14.20 -8.01
C ILE A 44 3.93 -15.73 -8.04
N SER A 45 4.27 -16.31 -9.18
CA SER A 45 4.63 -17.73 -9.33
C SER A 45 5.54 -17.88 -10.55
N ASP A 46 5.88 -19.11 -10.94
CA ASP A 46 6.76 -19.39 -12.08
C ASP A 46 6.29 -18.70 -13.38
N SER A 47 4.98 -18.72 -13.63
CA SER A 47 4.34 -18.13 -14.81
C SER A 47 3.51 -16.87 -14.53
N ASN A 48 3.49 -16.38 -13.28
CA ASN A 48 2.66 -15.23 -12.87
C ASN A 48 3.47 -14.09 -12.21
N PRO A 49 2.98 -12.84 -12.32
CA PRO A 49 1.78 -12.43 -13.05
C PRO A 49 1.98 -12.46 -14.57
N SER A 50 1.02 -13.03 -15.29
CA SER A 50 1.05 -13.06 -16.76
C SER A 50 0.87 -11.65 -17.34
N LYS A 51 1.32 -11.44 -18.57
CA LYS A 51 1.12 -10.17 -19.29
C LYS A 51 -0.37 -9.78 -19.34
N LEU A 52 -1.25 -10.76 -19.55
CA LEU A 52 -2.70 -10.54 -19.56
C LEU A 52 -3.18 -10.04 -18.19
N ALA A 53 -2.79 -10.70 -17.09
CA ALA A 53 -3.19 -10.31 -15.75
C ALA A 53 -2.74 -8.88 -15.40
N ILE A 54 -1.50 -8.51 -15.77
CA ILE A 54 -0.99 -7.14 -15.58
C ILE A 54 -1.82 -6.13 -16.38
N THR A 55 -2.06 -6.42 -17.66
CA THR A 55 -2.76 -5.50 -18.58
C THR A 55 -4.20 -5.26 -18.13
N GLU A 56 -4.94 -6.34 -17.80
CA GLU A 56 -6.33 -6.23 -17.37
C GLU A 56 -6.48 -5.47 -16.05
N ASN A 57 -5.64 -5.76 -15.05
CA ASN A 57 -5.70 -5.06 -13.76
C ASN A 57 -5.32 -3.57 -13.93
N ALA A 58 -4.31 -3.25 -14.74
CA ALA A 58 -3.94 -1.86 -15.02
C ALA A 58 -5.09 -1.09 -15.70
N ASN A 59 -5.72 -1.68 -16.71
CA ASN A 59 -6.86 -1.07 -17.42
C ASN A 59 -8.08 -0.89 -16.52
N VAL A 60 -8.41 -1.86 -15.66
CA VAL A 60 -9.51 -1.70 -14.71
C VAL A 60 -9.23 -0.57 -13.72
N LEU A 61 -8.02 -0.52 -13.13
CA LEU A 61 -7.65 0.55 -12.20
C LEU A 61 -7.73 1.94 -12.86
N ALA A 62 -7.29 2.06 -14.12
CA ALA A 62 -7.33 3.31 -14.86
C ALA A 62 -8.77 3.77 -15.15
N ARG A 63 -9.65 2.85 -15.59
CA ARG A 63 -11.08 3.14 -15.79
C ARG A 63 -11.76 3.56 -14.48
N CYS A 64 -11.53 2.83 -13.39
CA CYS A 64 -12.05 3.19 -12.07
C CYS A 64 -11.59 4.58 -11.64
N SER A 65 -10.32 4.89 -11.85
CA SER A 65 -9.72 6.17 -11.47
C SER A 65 -10.33 7.34 -12.25
N SER A 66 -10.47 7.19 -13.57
CA SER A 66 -11.15 8.18 -14.41
C SER A 66 -12.59 8.43 -13.95
N ILE A 67 -13.36 7.37 -13.66
CA ILE A 67 -14.75 7.51 -13.20
C ILE A 67 -14.82 8.20 -11.83
N CYS A 68 -13.92 7.87 -10.90
CA CYS A 68 -13.85 8.53 -9.59
C CYS A 68 -13.60 10.04 -9.76
N GLN A 69 -12.62 10.42 -10.59
CA GLN A 69 -12.25 11.82 -10.80
C GLN A 69 -13.37 12.65 -11.46
N GLN A 70 -14.07 12.08 -12.44
CA GLN A 70 -15.25 12.71 -13.06
C GLN A 70 -16.37 13.02 -12.05
N ASN A 71 -16.41 12.29 -10.94
CA ASN A 71 -17.39 12.47 -9.86
C ASN A 71 -16.80 13.18 -8.63
N GLY A 72 -15.63 13.81 -8.75
CA GLY A 72 -15.00 14.57 -7.67
C GLY A 72 -14.54 13.71 -6.49
N ILE A 73 -14.19 12.45 -6.73
CA ILE A 73 -13.65 11.50 -5.75
C ILE A 73 -12.20 11.17 -6.11
N VAL A 74 -11.30 11.29 -5.13
CA VAL A 74 -9.88 10.90 -5.29
C VAL A 74 -9.77 9.37 -5.36
N PRO A 75 -9.22 8.78 -6.43
CA PRO A 75 -8.98 7.34 -6.49
C PRO A 75 -7.70 6.94 -5.75
N VAL A 76 -7.82 5.92 -4.90
CA VAL A 76 -6.71 5.16 -4.32
C VAL A 76 -6.51 3.91 -5.18
N ILE A 77 -5.42 3.91 -5.94
CA ILE A 77 -5.03 2.90 -6.92
C ILE A 77 -4.30 1.77 -6.17
N GLU A 78 -4.91 0.58 -6.03
CA GLU A 78 -4.35 -0.53 -5.24
C GLU A 78 -4.06 -1.78 -6.11
N PRO A 79 -2.90 -1.85 -6.78
CA PRO A 79 -2.42 -3.04 -7.48
C PRO A 79 -1.64 -3.94 -6.51
N GLU A 80 -2.34 -4.67 -5.64
CA GLU A 80 -1.69 -5.52 -4.63
C GLU A 80 -1.05 -6.76 -5.26
N ILE A 81 0.27 -6.89 -5.13
CA ILE A 81 0.98 -8.13 -5.39
C ILE A 81 1.03 -8.93 -4.09
N LEU A 82 0.47 -10.13 -4.11
CA LEU A 82 0.39 -11.00 -2.95
C LEU A 82 1.78 -11.52 -2.54
N PRO A 83 2.06 -11.58 -1.22
CA PRO A 83 3.31 -12.13 -0.69
C PRO A 83 3.34 -13.67 -0.65
N ASP A 84 2.30 -14.35 -1.13
CA ASP A 84 2.25 -15.81 -1.20
C ASP A 84 3.38 -16.38 -2.08
N GLY A 85 4.11 -17.35 -1.56
CA GLY A 85 5.19 -18.06 -2.28
C GLY A 85 6.53 -18.00 -1.56
N ASP A 86 7.55 -18.57 -2.18
CA ASP A 86 8.94 -18.68 -1.70
C ASP A 86 9.91 -17.74 -2.44
N HIS A 87 9.38 -16.87 -3.30
CA HIS A 87 10.14 -15.91 -4.09
C HIS A 87 10.98 -14.96 -3.21
N ASP A 88 12.14 -14.58 -3.73
CA ASP A 88 13.06 -13.68 -3.04
C ASP A 88 12.66 -12.20 -3.19
N LEU A 89 13.39 -11.33 -2.48
CA LEU A 89 13.14 -9.88 -2.51
C LEU A 89 13.29 -9.28 -3.91
N LYS A 90 14.29 -9.76 -4.68
CA LYS A 90 14.57 -9.29 -6.05
C LYS A 90 13.44 -9.63 -7.01
N ARG A 91 12.88 -10.83 -6.91
CA ARG A 91 11.72 -11.25 -7.70
C ARG A 91 10.50 -10.38 -7.38
N CYS A 92 10.24 -10.09 -6.11
CA CYS A 92 9.18 -9.17 -5.73
C CYS A 92 9.40 -7.78 -6.33
N GLN A 93 10.62 -7.24 -6.21
CA GLN A 93 10.98 -5.93 -6.76
C GLN A 93 10.75 -5.88 -8.28
N TYR A 94 11.24 -6.88 -9.01
CA TYR A 94 11.06 -6.99 -10.45
C TYR A 94 9.58 -6.96 -10.84
N VAL A 95 8.75 -7.77 -10.16
CA VAL A 95 7.32 -7.84 -10.46
C VAL A 95 6.63 -6.52 -10.11
N THR A 96 6.94 -5.91 -8.97
CA THR A 96 6.43 -4.58 -8.59
C THR A 96 6.75 -3.53 -9.64
N GLU A 97 7.99 -3.48 -10.15
CA GLU A 97 8.37 -2.55 -11.20
C GLU A 97 7.58 -2.77 -12.50
N LYS A 98 7.41 -4.03 -12.94
CA LYS A 98 6.62 -4.34 -14.15
C LYS A 98 5.14 -3.99 -14.00
N VAL A 99 4.56 -4.26 -12.84
CA VAL A 99 3.14 -3.95 -12.56
C VAL A 99 2.94 -2.44 -12.50
N LEU A 100 3.74 -1.71 -11.74
CA LEU A 100 3.57 -0.26 -11.58
C LEU A 100 3.82 0.49 -12.90
N ALA A 101 4.80 0.08 -13.71
CA ALA A 101 5.00 0.65 -15.04
C ALA A 101 3.75 0.50 -15.93
N ALA A 102 3.13 -0.69 -15.93
CA ALA A 102 1.90 -0.92 -16.69
C ALA A 102 0.72 -0.11 -16.13
N VAL A 103 0.60 -0.01 -14.79
CA VAL A 103 -0.43 0.79 -14.13
C VAL A 103 -0.32 2.25 -14.53
N TYR A 104 0.85 2.89 -14.41
CA TYR A 104 0.98 4.31 -14.75
C TYR A 104 0.89 4.58 -16.25
N LYS A 105 1.28 3.63 -17.11
CA LYS A 105 0.97 3.73 -18.55
C LYS A 105 -0.54 3.76 -18.79
N ALA A 106 -1.30 2.85 -18.17
CA ALA A 106 -2.76 2.84 -18.28
C ALA A 106 -3.39 4.11 -17.69
N MET A 107 -2.90 4.62 -16.56
CA MET A 107 -3.37 5.90 -16.00
C MET A 107 -3.19 7.04 -17.01
N SER A 108 -2.05 7.11 -17.68
CA SER A 108 -1.80 8.10 -18.74
C SER A 108 -2.75 7.91 -19.93
N ASP A 109 -2.97 6.68 -20.38
CA ASP A 109 -3.84 6.39 -21.54
C ASP A 109 -5.30 6.73 -21.27
N HIS A 110 -5.73 6.66 -20.01
CA HIS A 110 -7.08 7.01 -19.56
C HIS A 110 -7.18 8.46 -19.06
N HIS A 111 -6.16 9.29 -19.27
CA HIS A 111 -6.15 10.71 -18.90
C HIS A 111 -6.40 10.96 -17.40
N VAL A 112 -5.92 10.07 -16.53
CA VAL A 112 -6.05 10.21 -15.08
C VAL A 112 -5.12 11.33 -14.60
N TYR A 113 -5.68 12.28 -13.86
CA TYR A 113 -4.94 13.40 -13.25
C TYR A 113 -4.18 12.90 -12.01
N LEU A 114 -2.86 12.74 -12.10
CA LEU A 114 -2.07 12.03 -11.09
C LEU A 114 -2.01 12.78 -9.75
N GLU A 115 -1.96 14.11 -9.78
CA GLU A 115 -1.96 15.00 -8.62
C GLU A 115 -3.25 14.84 -7.79
N GLY A 116 -4.33 14.38 -8.41
CA GLY A 116 -5.61 14.06 -7.78
C GLY A 116 -5.81 12.57 -7.52
N SER A 117 -4.74 11.80 -7.27
CA SER A 117 -4.77 10.35 -7.01
C SER A 117 -3.85 9.95 -5.86
N LEU A 118 -3.98 8.71 -5.37
CA LEU A 118 -3.04 8.11 -4.43
C LEU A 118 -2.69 6.68 -4.89
N LEU A 119 -1.46 6.26 -4.64
CA LEU A 119 -1.05 4.86 -4.85
C LEU A 119 -1.11 4.10 -3.53
N LYS A 120 -1.66 2.89 -3.54
CA LYS A 120 -1.63 1.94 -2.42
C LYS A 120 -0.98 0.63 -2.88
N PRO A 121 0.37 0.55 -2.90
CA PRO A 121 1.07 -0.64 -3.34
C PRO A 121 1.38 -1.55 -2.13
N ASN A 122 1.73 -2.80 -2.41
CA ASN A 122 2.49 -3.60 -1.46
C ASN A 122 3.88 -2.98 -1.22
N MET A 123 4.45 -3.21 -0.04
CA MET A 123 5.90 -3.07 0.15
C MET A 123 6.60 -4.18 -0.66
N VAL A 124 7.84 -3.94 -1.08
CA VAL A 124 8.65 -4.98 -1.72
C VAL A 124 9.27 -5.83 -0.62
N THR A 125 8.69 -7.01 -0.40
CA THR A 125 9.10 -7.98 0.62
C THR A 125 9.36 -9.34 -0.02
N PRO A 126 10.17 -10.22 0.60
CA PRO A 126 10.21 -11.62 0.17
C PRO A 126 8.83 -12.28 0.32
N GLY A 127 8.64 -13.41 -0.37
CA GLY A 127 7.47 -14.25 -0.18
C GLY A 127 7.42 -14.82 1.24
N HIS A 128 6.21 -15.11 1.74
CA HIS A 128 6.00 -15.62 3.10
C HIS A 128 6.77 -16.91 3.40
N SER A 129 7.00 -17.76 2.38
CA SER A 129 7.73 -19.02 2.48
C SER A 129 9.19 -18.89 2.04
N CYS A 130 9.69 -17.67 1.80
CA CYS A 130 11.08 -17.47 1.40
C CYS A 130 12.02 -17.88 2.55
N PRO A 131 13.02 -18.75 2.30
CA PRO A 131 13.97 -19.17 3.32
C PRO A 131 14.94 -18.04 3.71
N THR A 132 15.19 -17.10 2.79
CA THR A 132 16.08 -15.96 3.01
C THR A 132 15.36 -14.88 3.81
N LYS A 133 16.00 -14.40 4.88
CA LYS A 133 15.54 -13.26 5.66
C LYS A 133 16.23 -11.99 5.18
N TYR A 134 15.46 -10.91 5.13
CA TYR A 134 15.93 -9.59 4.72
C TYR A 134 15.68 -8.62 5.86
N SER A 135 16.59 -7.67 6.02
CA SER A 135 16.45 -6.59 6.99
C SER A 135 15.38 -5.57 6.55
N PRO A 136 14.84 -4.78 7.49
CA PRO A 136 13.98 -3.65 7.16
C PRO A 136 14.60 -2.67 6.17
N GLU A 137 15.92 -2.47 6.24
CA GLU A 137 16.66 -1.56 5.36
C GLU A 137 16.74 -2.10 3.93
N GLU A 138 16.86 -3.41 3.74
CA GLU A 138 16.79 -4.04 2.41
C GLU A 138 15.40 -3.96 1.81
N VAL A 139 14.35 -4.22 2.61
CA VAL A 139 12.94 -4.03 2.21
C VAL A 139 12.68 -2.57 1.82
N ALA A 140 13.22 -1.63 2.59
CA ALA A 140 13.11 -0.20 2.32
C ALA A 140 13.83 0.20 1.03
N MET A 141 15.07 -0.26 0.83
CA MET A 141 15.85 0.03 -0.38
C MET A 141 15.16 -0.52 -1.63
N ALA A 142 14.70 -1.77 -1.60
CA ALA A 142 13.99 -2.40 -2.71
C ALA A 142 12.67 -1.68 -3.01
N SER A 143 11.90 -1.35 -1.96
CA SER A 143 10.62 -0.63 -2.11
C SER A 143 10.80 0.76 -2.71
N VAL A 144 11.68 1.58 -2.14
CA VAL A 144 11.91 2.95 -2.63
C VAL A 144 12.51 2.95 -4.02
N THR A 145 13.40 2.00 -4.34
CA THR A 145 13.96 1.83 -5.69
C THR A 145 12.88 1.51 -6.71
N ALA A 146 12.00 0.54 -6.43
CA ALA A 146 10.90 0.18 -7.32
C ALA A 146 9.96 1.38 -7.59
N MET A 147 9.62 2.15 -6.54
CA MET A 147 8.77 3.35 -6.70
C MET A 147 9.49 4.43 -7.52
N ARG A 148 10.78 4.70 -7.24
CA ARG A 148 11.61 5.66 -8.00
C ARG A 148 11.72 5.35 -9.48
N ARG A 149 11.68 4.07 -9.85
CA ARG A 149 11.76 3.62 -11.24
C ARG A 149 10.43 3.70 -11.99
N THR A 150 9.29 3.88 -11.31
CA THR A 150 7.97 3.65 -11.93
C THR A 150 6.89 4.68 -11.61
N VAL A 151 6.93 5.32 -10.44
CA VAL A 151 5.93 6.29 -10.01
C VAL A 151 6.33 7.68 -10.50
N PRO A 152 5.47 8.45 -11.18
CA PRO A 152 5.75 9.84 -11.52
C PRO A 152 5.74 10.75 -10.29
N PRO A 153 6.62 11.76 -10.18
CA PRO A 153 6.62 12.76 -9.09
C PRO A 153 5.29 13.51 -8.88
N ALA A 154 4.42 13.56 -9.88
CA ALA A 154 3.10 14.20 -9.79
C ALA A 154 2.14 13.52 -8.80
N VAL A 155 2.32 12.23 -8.50
CA VAL A 155 1.49 11.53 -7.51
C VAL A 155 1.78 12.09 -6.11
N PRO A 156 0.83 12.63 -5.35
CA PRO A 156 1.15 13.32 -4.09
C PRO A 156 1.60 12.37 -2.97
N GLY A 157 1.12 11.12 -2.98
CA GLY A 157 1.41 10.18 -1.90
C GLY A 157 1.24 8.71 -2.25
N ILE A 158 2.02 7.90 -1.54
CA ILE A 158 2.03 6.44 -1.57
C ILE A 158 1.63 5.96 -0.17
N CYS A 159 0.46 5.32 -0.07
CA CYS A 159 -0.12 4.82 1.16
C CYS A 159 0.00 3.29 1.21
N PHE A 160 1.11 2.75 1.69
CA PHE A 160 1.39 1.31 1.66
C PHE A 160 0.28 0.48 2.34
N LEU A 161 -0.08 -0.65 1.73
CA LEU A 161 -0.85 -1.69 2.40
C LEU A 161 0.08 -2.54 3.28
N SER A 162 -0.44 -3.06 4.40
CA SER A 162 0.35 -3.92 5.30
C SER A 162 0.50 -5.34 4.77
N GLY A 163 -0.37 -5.78 3.86
CA GLY A 163 -0.37 -7.15 3.34
C GLY A 163 -0.50 -8.16 4.47
N GLY A 164 0.36 -9.18 4.47
CA GLY A 164 0.47 -10.23 5.50
C GLY A 164 1.29 -9.88 6.74
N GLN A 165 1.88 -8.69 6.80
CA GLN A 165 2.80 -8.31 7.88
C GLN A 165 2.08 -8.20 9.23
N SER A 166 2.84 -8.46 10.29
CA SER A 166 2.39 -8.16 11.67
C SER A 166 2.24 -6.65 11.89
N GLU A 167 1.56 -6.25 12.97
CA GLU A 167 1.42 -4.83 13.34
C GLU A 167 2.78 -4.15 13.51
N GLU A 168 3.73 -4.83 14.14
CA GLU A 168 5.06 -4.30 14.41
C GLU A 168 5.93 -4.23 13.16
N GLU A 169 5.98 -5.33 12.39
CA GLU A 169 6.75 -5.43 11.15
C GLU A 169 6.35 -4.35 10.14
N ALA A 170 5.05 -4.10 9.97
CA ALA A 170 4.54 -3.08 9.06
C ALA A 170 5.04 -1.67 9.45
N SER A 171 5.14 -1.36 10.74
CA SER A 171 5.65 -0.07 11.22
C SER A 171 7.16 0.03 11.12
N VAL A 172 7.89 -1.05 11.41
CA VAL A 172 9.35 -1.10 11.25
C VAL A 172 9.74 -0.92 9.78
N HIS A 173 9.08 -1.61 8.86
CA HIS A 173 9.32 -1.44 7.42
C HIS A 173 8.94 -0.04 6.92
N LEU A 174 7.80 0.51 7.35
CA LEU A 174 7.41 1.88 6.97
C LEU A 174 8.40 2.92 7.49
N ASN A 175 8.92 2.73 8.69
CA ASN A 175 9.95 3.59 9.27
C ASN A 175 11.25 3.51 8.47
N ALA A 176 11.71 2.30 8.15
CA ALA A 176 12.90 2.10 7.33
C ALA A 176 12.74 2.70 5.91
N ILE A 177 11.55 2.59 5.31
CA ILE A 177 11.21 3.22 4.02
C ILE A 177 11.38 4.74 4.09
N ASN A 178 10.89 5.38 5.15
CA ASN A 178 11.04 6.83 5.32
C ASN A 178 12.49 7.25 5.62
N ASN A 179 13.26 6.40 6.30
CA ASN A 179 14.68 6.59 6.58
C ASN A 179 15.62 6.20 5.42
N CYS A 180 15.11 5.61 4.34
CA CYS A 180 15.91 5.25 3.17
C CYS A 180 16.57 6.50 2.58
N PRO A 181 17.89 6.50 2.29
CA PRO A 181 18.62 7.71 1.91
C PRO A 181 18.33 8.20 0.48
N LEU A 182 17.56 7.45 -0.31
CA LEU A 182 17.20 7.84 -1.66
C LEU A 182 16.15 8.98 -1.66
N ALA A 183 16.14 9.79 -2.72
CA ALA A 183 15.15 10.85 -2.89
C ALA A 183 13.74 10.27 -3.08
N LYS A 184 12.77 10.85 -2.37
CA LYS A 184 11.37 10.41 -2.32
C LYS A 184 10.49 11.63 -2.62
N PRO A 185 10.09 11.87 -3.88
CA PRO A 185 9.30 13.06 -4.24
C PRO A 185 7.81 12.95 -3.84
N TRP A 186 7.44 11.91 -3.08
CA TRP A 186 6.08 11.63 -2.64
C TRP A 186 6.05 11.52 -1.12
N VAL A 187 4.90 11.77 -0.51
CA VAL A 187 4.65 11.36 0.87
C VAL A 187 4.57 9.83 0.94
N LEU A 188 5.35 9.20 1.81
CA LEU A 188 5.31 7.75 2.04
C LEU A 188 4.63 7.46 3.39
N THR A 189 3.41 6.93 3.33
CA THR A 189 2.55 6.73 4.50
C THR A 189 1.84 5.36 4.47
N PHE A 190 0.89 5.11 5.36
CA PHE A 190 0.17 3.85 5.48
C PHE A 190 -1.31 3.94 5.09
N SER A 191 -1.83 2.84 4.56
CA SER A 191 -3.25 2.52 4.46
C SER A 191 -3.49 1.11 5.02
N PHE A 192 -3.35 0.98 6.34
CA PHE A 192 -3.35 -0.30 7.04
C PHE A 192 -4.74 -0.70 7.53
N GLY A 193 -5.09 -1.97 7.28
CA GLY A 193 -6.23 -2.65 7.91
C GLY A 193 -5.76 -3.47 9.09
N ARG A 194 -5.34 -4.72 8.83
CA ARG A 194 -4.88 -5.65 9.88
C ARG A 194 -3.78 -5.07 10.78
N ALA A 195 -2.76 -4.42 10.20
CA ALA A 195 -1.65 -3.85 10.97
C ALA A 195 -2.02 -2.65 11.87
N LEU A 196 -3.27 -2.18 11.81
CA LEU A 196 -3.81 -1.13 12.69
C LEU A 196 -4.88 -1.68 13.66
N GLN A 197 -5.56 -2.77 13.29
CA GLN A 197 -6.76 -3.25 13.98
C GLN A 197 -6.54 -4.56 14.75
N ALA A 198 -5.48 -5.33 14.52
CA ALA A 198 -5.37 -6.69 15.04
C ALA A 198 -5.35 -6.73 16.59
N SER A 199 -4.57 -5.87 17.25
CA SER A 199 -4.56 -5.74 18.72
C SER A 199 -5.87 -5.20 19.26
N ALA A 200 -6.46 -4.20 18.59
CA ALA A 200 -7.73 -3.62 18.98
C ALA A 200 -8.87 -4.66 18.95
N LEU A 201 -8.97 -5.44 17.88
CA LEU A 201 -9.97 -6.51 17.75
C LEU A 201 -9.76 -7.63 18.78
N ARG A 202 -8.51 -8.03 19.04
CA ARG A 202 -8.18 -9.02 20.10
C ARG A 202 -8.54 -8.53 21.50
N ALA A 203 -8.37 -7.24 21.77
CA ALA A 203 -8.75 -6.62 23.04
C ALA A 203 -10.27 -6.49 23.17
N TRP A 204 -10.96 -6.10 22.09
CA TRP A 204 -12.40 -5.89 22.09
C TRP A 204 -13.19 -7.19 22.31
N ARG A 205 -12.88 -8.24 21.53
CA ARG A 205 -13.59 -9.54 21.54
C ARG A 205 -15.11 -9.46 21.33
N GLY A 206 -15.62 -8.34 20.84
CA GLY A 206 -17.07 -8.11 20.67
C GLY A 206 -17.80 -7.69 21.96
N HIS A 207 -17.07 -7.44 23.05
CA HIS A 207 -17.63 -7.09 24.35
C HIS A 207 -17.58 -5.57 24.58
N LYS A 208 -18.72 -4.97 24.94
CA LYS A 208 -18.86 -3.50 25.08
C LYS A 208 -17.99 -2.96 26.22
N GLU A 209 -17.84 -3.72 27.29
CA GLU A 209 -16.97 -3.40 28.43
C GLU A 209 -15.48 -3.27 28.04
N ASN A 210 -15.06 -3.86 26.92
CA ASN A 210 -13.68 -3.79 26.43
C ASN A 210 -13.42 -2.64 25.43
N GLU A 211 -14.43 -1.80 25.15
CA GLU A 211 -14.33 -0.71 24.16
C GLU A 211 -13.16 0.23 24.45
N LYS A 212 -12.94 0.59 25.72
CA LYS A 212 -11.83 1.44 26.14
C LYS A 212 -10.47 0.79 25.83
N THR A 213 -10.28 -0.46 26.27
CA THR A 213 -9.03 -1.21 26.04
C THR A 213 -8.75 -1.39 24.55
N ALA A 214 -9.77 -1.66 23.74
CA ALA A 214 -9.64 -1.77 22.30
C ALA A 214 -9.23 -0.45 21.64
N THR A 215 -9.83 0.66 22.09
CA THR A 215 -9.51 2.01 21.63
C THR A 215 -8.06 2.36 21.96
N GLU A 216 -7.59 2.07 23.18
CA GLU A 216 -6.21 2.29 23.60
C GLU A 216 -5.22 1.51 22.70
N GLN A 217 -5.51 0.26 22.36
CA GLN A 217 -4.66 -0.52 21.43
C GLN A 217 -4.65 0.07 20.02
N PHE A 218 -5.79 0.54 19.52
CA PHE A 218 -5.87 1.18 18.21
C PHE A 218 -5.08 2.49 18.17
N VAL A 219 -5.25 3.36 19.17
CA VAL A 219 -4.54 4.65 19.28
C VAL A 219 -3.04 4.41 19.36
N LYS A 220 -2.59 3.47 20.19
CA LYS A 220 -1.17 3.10 20.27
C LYS A 220 -0.61 2.72 18.90
N ARG A 221 -1.32 1.89 18.11
CA ARG A 221 -0.86 1.54 16.76
C ARG A 221 -0.92 2.72 15.78
N ALA A 222 -1.89 3.62 15.91
CA ALA A 222 -1.97 4.82 15.09
C ALA A 222 -0.78 5.77 15.36
N GLU A 223 -0.41 5.98 16.62
CA GLU A 223 0.74 6.79 17.03
C GLU A 223 2.06 6.21 16.53
N VAL A 224 2.25 4.89 16.70
CA VAL A 224 3.44 4.20 16.18
C VAL A 224 3.58 4.37 14.67
N ASN A 225 2.50 4.16 13.92
CA ASN A 225 2.54 4.33 12.47
C ASN A 225 2.72 5.81 12.04
N SER A 226 2.20 6.76 12.82
CA SER A 226 2.42 8.19 12.62
C SER A 226 3.90 8.57 12.77
N LEU A 227 4.59 8.00 13.75
CA LEU A 227 6.04 8.15 13.92
C LEU A 227 6.83 7.45 12.78
N ALA A 228 6.38 6.27 12.36
CA ALA A 228 7.00 5.54 11.25
C ALA A 228 6.95 6.31 9.92
N CYS A 229 5.85 7.01 9.62
CA CYS A 229 5.75 7.91 8.47
C CYS A 229 6.78 9.05 8.49
N GLN A 230 7.32 9.39 9.66
CA GLN A 230 8.31 10.45 9.82
C GLN A 230 9.73 9.91 9.93
N GLY A 231 9.92 8.58 9.86
CA GLY A 231 11.23 7.95 10.12
C GLY A 231 11.66 8.03 11.60
N LYS A 232 10.73 8.29 12.52
CA LYS A 232 11.03 8.55 13.95
C LYS A 232 10.63 7.41 14.88
N TYR A 233 10.20 6.28 14.34
CA TYR A 233 9.86 5.12 15.14
C TYR A 233 11.11 4.28 15.46
N SER A 234 11.36 4.05 16.74
CA SER A 234 12.55 3.33 17.24
C SER A 234 12.34 1.82 17.43
N GLY A 235 11.17 1.27 17.08
CA GLY A 235 10.85 -0.16 17.28
C GLY A 235 10.67 -0.54 18.76
N GLY A 236 10.00 -1.67 19.02
CA GLY A 236 10.09 -2.32 20.34
C GLY A 236 11.45 -2.99 20.58
N ASP A 237 11.76 -3.37 21.83
CA ASP A 237 13.07 -3.86 22.34
C ASP A 237 13.78 -4.93 21.47
N ASN A 238 13.04 -5.66 20.62
CA ASN A 238 13.59 -6.69 19.72
C ASN A 238 14.20 -6.14 18.42
N TYR A 239 13.96 -4.88 18.08
CA TYR A 239 14.46 -4.27 16.85
C TYR A 239 15.66 -3.35 17.07
N GLY A 240 16.15 -3.14 18.30
CA GLY A 240 17.40 -2.43 18.65
C GLY A 240 17.43 -0.94 18.29
N GLU A 241 18.14 -0.12 19.07
CA GLU A 241 18.31 1.31 18.78
C GLU A 241 18.86 1.54 17.35
N ALA A 242 18.27 2.52 16.66
CA ALA A 242 18.61 2.93 15.31
C ALA A 242 19.90 3.78 15.28
N GLY A 243 21.03 3.22 15.71
CA GLY A 243 22.35 3.72 15.29
C GLY A 243 22.57 3.41 13.82
N HIS A 244 23.16 4.34 13.05
CA HIS A 244 23.44 4.28 11.60
C HIS A 244 23.42 2.85 10.99
N ARG A 245 22.24 2.37 10.59
CA ARG A 245 22.12 1.09 9.88
C ARG A 245 22.54 1.30 8.45
N ILE A 246 23.54 0.53 8.04
CA ILE A 246 24.17 0.66 6.73
C ILE A 246 23.20 0.11 5.69
N PHE A 247 22.62 1.00 4.89
CA PHE A 247 21.98 0.58 3.64
C PHE A 247 23.05 0.00 2.72
N GLY A 248 22.84 -1.22 2.23
CA GLY A 248 23.71 -1.82 1.21
C GLY A 248 23.77 -0.97 -0.07
N SER A 249 24.73 -1.29 -0.96
CA SER A 249 24.88 -0.58 -2.24
C SER A 249 23.57 -0.56 -3.04
N CYS A 250 23.09 0.63 -3.41
CA CYS A 250 21.85 0.80 -4.19
C CYS A 250 21.94 0.20 -5.61
N HIS A 251 23.13 -0.11 -6.11
CA HIS A 251 23.34 -0.75 -7.42
C HIS A 251 23.01 -2.25 -7.44
N ALA A 252 22.74 -2.85 -6.28
CA ALA A 252 22.35 -4.27 -6.16
C ALA A 252 20.83 -4.51 -6.28
N TYR A 253 20.04 -3.43 -6.38
CA TYR A 253 18.57 -3.39 -6.40
C TYR A 253 18.07 -2.81 -7.72
#